data_AF-A0A3B1AVI5-F1
#
_entry.id   AF-A0A3B1AVI5-F1
#
_cell.length_a   1.000
_cell.length_b   1.000
_cell.length_c   1.000
_cell.angle_alpha   90.00
_cell.angle_beta   90.00
_cell.angle_gamma   90.00
#
_symmetry.space_group_name_H-M   'P 1'
#
loop_
_entity.id
_entity.type
_entity.pdbx_description
1 polymer ?
#
loop_
_entity_poly.entity_id
_entity_poly.type
_entity_poly.pdbx_seq_one_letter_code
_entity_poly.pdbx_strand_id
1 'polypeptide(L)'
;MAKECNLSFQQRSLFQQGFQRYTPAELKQLEWGLRFTPAACSFIAAYGLFTQQPLILFFVALLGIWAFIFPAGHPMDLIYNRMIAPMFNAVKLPKNPFQRRLACFSAGLMNIIAGALFIFDMPMAALIVGLSLLFLQAIVIFTHFCTLSWMYEGAMRALGKWHKPVDIFEAKLMLKDGVTLVDVRSQNEFAKDSIDGALNLPLEDLEQHIETFKKDKCLLFCNSGTRSHIAAEKLKEFGIDEIYNLGDFSRAKSIVGV
;
A
#
# COMPACT_ATOMS: atom_id res chain seq x y z
N MET A 1 -27.43 8.38 -8.29
CA MET A 1 -26.08 8.72 -8.80
C MET A 1 -25.20 9.05 -7.61
N ALA A 2 -24.45 8.06 -7.11
CA ALA A 2 -23.49 8.29 -6.03
C ALA A 2 -22.43 9.28 -6.52
N LYS A 3 -22.18 10.36 -5.78
CA LYS A 3 -21.08 11.29 -6.08
C LYS A 3 -19.79 10.50 -6.05
N GLU A 4 -19.16 10.30 -7.21
CA GLU A 4 -17.77 9.85 -7.27
C GLU A 4 -16.94 10.76 -6.35
N CYS A 5 -16.33 10.17 -5.33
CA CYS A 5 -15.37 10.85 -4.50
C CYS A 5 -14.17 11.22 -5.38
N ASN A 6 -14.18 12.44 -5.95
CA ASN A 6 -13.12 12.90 -6.84
C ASN A 6 -11.83 13.15 -6.04
N LEU A 7 -11.02 12.09 -5.92
CA LEU A 7 -9.65 12.17 -5.42
C LEU A 7 -8.84 13.14 -6.30
N SER A 8 -8.04 14.00 -5.66
CA SER A 8 -7.01 14.78 -6.35
C SER A 8 -6.00 13.86 -7.05
N PHE A 9 -5.21 14.40 -7.97
CA PHE A 9 -4.15 13.62 -8.63
C PHE A 9 -3.18 12.97 -7.61
N GLN A 10 -2.79 13.72 -6.58
CA GLN A 10 -1.89 13.24 -5.53
C GLN A 10 -2.56 12.15 -4.69
N GLN A 11 -3.82 12.36 -4.28
CA GLN A 11 -4.59 11.38 -3.53
C GLN A 11 -4.82 10.08 -4.32
N ARG A 12 -5.13 10.19 -5.62
CA ARG A 12 -5.24 9.04 -6.52
C ARG A 12 -3.91 8.29 -6.63
N SER A 13 -2.79 9.01 -6.71
CA SER A 13 -1.46 8.39 -6.78
C SER A 13 -1.10 7.69 -5.47
N LEU A 14 -1.46 8.25 -4.31
CA LEU A 14 -1.31 7.58 -3.01
C LEU A 14 -2.21 6.35 -2.90
N PHE A 15 -3.43 6.42 -3.43
CA PHE A 15 -4.34 5.27 -3.51
C PHE A 15 -3.70 4.13 -4.33
N GLN A 16 -3.08 4.44 -5.47
CA GLN A 16 -2.36 3.47 -6.32
C GLN A 16 -1.14 2.86 -5.61
N GLN A 17 -0.46 3.65 -4.77
CA GLN A 17 0.61 3.17 -3.91
C GLN A 17 0.12 2.28 -2.75
N GLY A 18 -1.19 2.02 -2.63
CA GLY A 18 -1.78 1.09 -1.68
C GLY A 18 -2.32 1.72 -0.40
N PHE A 19 -2.41 3.05 -0.32
CA PHE A 19 -3.05 3.76 0.80
C PHE A 19 -4.58 3.80 0.67
N GLN A 20 -5.19 2.70 0.23
CA GLN A 20 -6.62 2.62 -0.13
C GLN A 20 -7.57 2.70 1.07
N ARG A 21 -7.03 2.60 2.29
CA ARG A 21 -7.80 2.63 3.53
C ARG A 21 -8.10 4.01 4.09
N TYR A 22 -7.46 5.04 3.56
CA TYR A 22 -7.58 6.39 4.06
C TYR A 22 -8.63 7.17 3.28
N THR A 23 -9.37 8.01 3.99
CA THR A 23 -10.24 9.04 3.42
C THR A 23 -9.40 10.07 2.63
N PRO A 24 -10.01 10.85 1.72
CA PRO A 24 -9.31 11.94 1.05
C PRO A 24 -8.67 12.94 2.02
N ALA A 25 -9.33 13.23 3.14
CA ALA A 25 -8.82 14.15 4.16
C ALA A 25 -7.58 13.59 4.86
N GLU A 26 -7.59 12.31 5.23
CA GLU A 26 -6.43 11.63 5.81
C GLU A 26 -5.27 11.50 4.80
N LEU A 27 -5.57 11.17 3.54
CA LEU A 27 -4.56 11.14 2.47
C LEU A 27 -3.86 12.49 2.33
N LYS A 28 -4.61 13.60 2.37
CA LYS A 28 -4.06 14.96 2.30
C LYS A 28 -3.11 15.24 3.46
N GLN A 29 -3.41 14.76 4.66
CA GLN A 29 -2.52 14.92 5.82
C GLN A 29 -1.22 14.10 5.69
N LEU A 30 -1.25 12.98 4.97
CA LEU A 30 -0.08 12.12 4.75
C LEU A 30 0.84 12.60 3.62
N GLU A 31 0.36 13.42 2.68
CA GLU A 31 1.11 13.86 1.49
C GLU A 31 2.49 14.44 1.84
N TRP A 32 2.57 15.35 2.81
CA TRP A 32 3.86 15.97 3.18
C TRP A 32 4.85 14.95 3.74
N GLY A 33 4.42 14.14 4.71
CA GLY A 33 5.29 13.16 5.35
C GLY A 33 5.77 12.07 4.39
N LEU A 34 4.92 11.64 3.46
CA LEU A 34 5.24 10.55 2.53
C LEU A 34 6.33 10.92 1.51
N ARG A 35 6.68 12.21 1.39
CA ARG A 35 7.80 12.71 0.57
C ARG A 35 9.15 12.61 1.27
N PHE A 36 9.17 12.52 2.60
CA PHE A 36 10.41 12.53 3.37
C PHE A 36 11.34 11.37 3.00
N THR A 37 10.85 10.14 3.09
CA THR A 37 11.65 8.93 2.82
C THR A 37 12.25 8.89 1.41
N PRO A 38 11.48 9.07 0.32
CA PRO A 38 12.08 9.11 -1.02
C PRO A 38 13.04 10.30 -1.20
N ALA A 39 12.79 11.47 -0.59
CA ALA A 39 13.71 12.61 -0.66
C ALA A 39 15.04 12.34 0.07
N ALA A 40 14.99 11.76 1.27
CA ALA A 40 16.18 11.38 2.03
C ALA A 40 17.02 10.33 1.28
N CYS A 41 16.39 9.27 0.77
CA CYS A 41 17.08 8.25 -0.02
C CYS A 41 17.63 8.82 -1.34
N SER A 42 16.89 9.71 -2.02
CA SER A 42 17.35 10.40 -3.24
C SER A 42 18.58 11.24 -2.98
N PHE A 43 18.62 11.98 -1.87
CA PHE A 43 19.76 12.81 -1.51
C PHE A 43 21.03 11.97 -1.30
N ILE A 44 20.92 10.87 -0.55
CA ILE A 44 22.05 9.96 -0.31
C ILE A 44 22.49 9.29 -1.62
N ALA A 45 21.55 8.83 -2.45
CA ALA A 45 21.86 8.23 -3.76
C ALA A 45 22.53 9.24 -4.70
N ALA A 46 22.05 10.49 -4.74
CA ALA A 46 22.67 11.55 -5.52
C ALA A 46 24.10 11.84 -5.07
N TYR A 47 24.34 11.86 -3.74
CA TYR A 47 25.68 11.99 -3.20
C TYR A 47 26.58 10.81 -3.59
N GLY A 48 26.07 9.57 -3.52
CA GLY A 48 26.81 8.38 -3.96
C GLY A 48 27.15 8.38 -5.46
N LEU A 49 26.22 8.84 -6.30
CA LEU A 49 26.46 8.99 -7.75
C LEU A 49 27.48 10.10 -8.05
N PHE A 50 27.34 11.27 -7.40
CA PHE A 50 28.23 12.41 -7.59
C PHE A 50 29.67 12.10 -7.17
N THR A 51 29.83 11.40 -6.05
CA THR A 51 31.15 10.98 -5.54
C THR A 51 31.65 9.68 -6.16
N GLN A 52 30.85 9.03 -7.01
CA GLN A 52 31.13 7.72 -7.62
C GLN A 52 31.51 6.64 -6.59
N GLN A 53 30.85 6.65 -5.42
CA GLN A 53 31.13 5.71 -4.33
C GLN A 53 30.11 4.57 -4.28
N PRO A 54 30.48 3.33 -4.68
CA PRO A 54 29.57 2.18 -4.69
C PRO A 54 28.97 1.86 -3.33
N LEU A 55 29.76 2.03 -2.25
CA LEU A 55 29.34 1.71 -0.89
C LEU A 55 28.13 2.54 -0.44
N ILE A 56 28.05 3.81 -0.87
CA ILE A 56 26.91 4.69 -0.55
C ILE A 56 25.65 4.19 -1.27
N LEU A 57 25.77 3.78 -2.54
CA LEU A 57 24.66 3.23 -3.30
C LEU A 57 24.17 1.90 -2.71
N PHE A 58 25.08 1.02 -2.29
CA PHE A 58 24.72 -0.22 -1.61
C PHE A 58 24.04 0.03 -0.25
N PHE A 59 24.48 1.05 0.49
CA PHE A 59 23.80 1.46 1.72
C PHE A 59 22.35 1.89 1.44
N VAL A 60 22.11 2.74 0.44
CA VAL A 60 20.75 3.14 0.06
C VAL A 60 19.94 1.94 -0.46
N ALA A 61 20.59 1.02 -1.18
CA ALA A 61 19.94 -0.20 -1.64
C ALA A 61 19.45 -1.08 -0.48
N LEU A 62 20.26 -1.22 0.57
CA LEU A 62 19.88 -1.94 1.78
C LEU A 62 18.62 -1.34 2.41
N LEU A 63 18.50 -0.01 2.47
CA LEU A 63 17.28 0.64 2.96
C LEU A 63 16.05 0.28 2.12
N GLY A 64 16.20 0.28 0.79
CA GLY A 64 15.13 -0.09 -0.15
C GLY A 64 14.68 -1.55 0.00
N ILE A 65 15.63 -2.48 0.18
CA ILE A 65 15.34 -3.90 0.42
C ILE A 65 14.71 -4.12 1.81
N TRP A 66 15.23 -3.43 2.82
CA TRP A 66 14.70 -3.50 4.19
C TRP A 66 13.23 -3.07 4.25
N ALA A 67 12.86 -2.04 3.48
CA ALA A 67 11.48 -1.58 3.35
C ALA A 67 10.52 -2.70 2.91
N PHE A 68 10.98 -3.63 2.07
CA PHE A 68 10.18 -4.73 1.56
C PHE A 68 9.87 -5.78 2.63
N ILE A 69 10.87 -6.10 3.45
CA ILE A 69 10.80 -7.12 4.49
C ILE A 69 10.04 -6.61 5.72
N PHE A 70 10.22 -5.33 6.09
CA PHE A 70 9.68 -4.75 7.32
C PHE A 70 8.70 -3.59 7.02
N PRO A 71 7.39 -3.86 6.89
CA PRO A 71 6.40 -2.85 6.49
C PRO A 71 6.30 -1.65 7.43
N ALA A 72 6.57 -1.86 8.72
CA ALA A 72 6.55 -0.81 9.74
C ALA A 72 7.95 -0.34 10.16
N GLY A 73 9.00 -0.88 9.53
CA GLY A 73 10.38 -0.81 10.03
C GLY A 73 11.35 -0.06 9.13
N HIS A 74 10.88 0.66 8.12
CA HIS A 74 11.76 1.43 7.25
C HIS A 74 12.54 2.49 8.07
N PRO A 75 13.88 2.51 8.06
CA PRO A 75 14.67 3.41 8.91
C PRO A 75 14.32 4.89 8.73
N MET A 76 14.17 5.36 7.49
CA MET A 76 13.75 6.75 7.21
C MET A 76 12.34 7.08 7.72
N ASP A 77 11.37 6.16 7.63
CA ASP A 77 10.04 6.38 8.20
C ASP A 77 10.10 6.45 9.74
N LEU A 78 10.98 5.67 10.37
CA LEU A 78 11.21 5.72 11.83
C LEU A 78 11.86 7.04 12.25
N ILE A 79 12.85 7.54 11.50
CA ILE A 79 13.46 8.85 11.71
C ILE A 79 12.39 9.94 11.58
N TYR A 80 11.58 9.89 10.51
CA TYR A 80 10.48 10.83 10.33
C TYR A 80 9.53 10.80 11.53
N ASN A 81 9.04 9.63 11.91
CA ASN A 81 8.04 9.48 12.97
C ASN A 81 8.53 9.89 14.36
N ARG A 82 9.83 9.73 14.64
CA ARG A 82 10.44 10.03 15.94
C ARG A 82 10.96 11.46 16.03
N MET A 83 11.50 12.01 14.95
CA MET A 83 12.24 13.28 14.97
C MET A 83 11.54 14.39 14.19
N ILE A 84 11.09 14.09 12.98
CA ILE A 84 10.58 15.11 12.05
C ILE A 84 9.10 15.43 12.33
N ALA A 85 8.26 14.41 12.43
CA ALA A 85 6.83 14.61 12.63
C ALA A 85 6.50 15.44 13.88
N PRO A 86 7.11 15.20 15.06
CA PRO A 86 6.85 16.02 16.25
C PRO A 86 7.32 17.47 16.10
N MET A 87 8.42 17.70 15.39
CA MET A 87 8.99 19.05 15.17
C MET A 87 8.04 19.96 14.36
N PHE A 88 7.26 19.38 13.46
CA PHE A 88 6.34 20.10 12.57
C PHE A 88 4.86 19.86 12.90
N ASN A 89 4.55 19.24 14.05
CA ASN A 89 3.20 18.82 14.41
C ASN A 89 2.47 18.05 13.28
N ALA A 90 3.23 17.23 12.55
CA ALA A 90 2.75 16.49 11.39
C ALA A 90 2.24 15.10 11.78
N VAL A 91 1.40 14.52 10.93
CA VAL A 91 0.86 13.17 11.13
C VAL A 91 1.98 12.13 10.95
N LYS A 92 1.98 11.11 11.83
CA LYS A 92 2.90 9.97 11.76
C LYS A 92 2.60 9.12 10.54
N LEU A 93 3.66 8.68 9.86
CA LEU A 93 3.57 7.76 8.75
C LEU A 93 3.07 6.38 9.20
N PRO A 94 2.11 5.81 8.48
CA PRO A 94 1.63 4.46 8.72
C PRO A 94 2.58 3.41 8.13
N LYS A 95 2.23 2.13 8.35
CA LYS A 95 2.94 1.01 7.72
C LYS A 95 2.89 1.10 6.20
N ASN A 96 3.99 0.72 5.55
CA ASN A 96 4.12 0.73 4.10
C ASN A 96 3.27 -0.37 3.45
N PRO A 97 2.31 0.02 2.58
CA PRO A 97 1.56 -0.94 1.77
C PRO A 97 2.46 -1.64 0.76
N PHE A 98 1.98 -2.78 0.25
CA PHE A 98 2.76 -3.65 -0.62
C PHE A 98 3.30 -2.94 -1.87
N GLN A 99 2.49 -2.11 -2.53
CA GLN A 99 2.87 -1.41 -3.77
C GLN A 99 4.02 -0.42 -3.51
N ARG A 100 3.94 0.36 -2.42
CA ARG A 100 5.06 1.24 -2.01
C ARG A 100 6.32 0.45 -1.66
N ARG A 101 6.19 -0.69 -0.96
CA ARG A 101 7.32 -1.57 -0.65
C ARG A 101 8.00 -2.13 -1.90
N LEU A 102 7.20 -2.51 -2.90
CA LEU A 102 7.71 -2.99 -4.19
C LEU A 102 8.53 -1.90 -4.91
N ALA A 103 8.08 -0.64 -4.84
CA ALA A 103 8.82 0.49 -5.40
C ALA A 103 10.14 0.77 -4.66
N CYS A 104 10.17 0.66 -3.34
CA CYS A 104 11.42 0.75 -2.56
C CYS A 104 12.39 -0.39 -2.92
N PHE A 105 11.88 -1.62 -3.07
CA PHE A 105 12.68 -2.77 -3.47
C PHE A 105 13.30 -2.58 -4.86
N SER A 106 12.51 -2.14 -5.85
CA SER A 106 13.02 -1.89 -7.20
C SER A 106 14.08 -0.77 -7.23
N ALA A 107 13.86 0.31 -6.46
CA ALA A 107 14.85 1.36 -6.29
C ALA A 107 16.14 0.83 -5.64
N GLY A 108 16.02 -0.12 -4.71
CA GLY A 108 17.18 -0.81 -4.13
C GLY A 108 17.96 -1.62 -5.17
N LEU A 109 17.28 -2.38 -6.03
CA LEU A 109 17.92 -3.12 -7.12
C LEU A 109 18.64 -2.18 -8.10
N MET A 110 18.03 -1.04 -8.46
CA MET A 110 18.66 -0.05 -9.34
C MET A 110 19.94 0.54 -8.71
N ASN A 111 19.95 0.80 -7.39
CA ASN A 111 21.15 1.25 -6.69
C ASN A 111 22.25 0.16 -6.64
N ILE A 112 21.88 -1.12 -6.49
CA ILE A 112 22.85 -2.24 -6.58
C ILE A 112 23.48 -2.28 -7.97
N ILE A 113 22.66 -2.16 -9.02
CA ILE A 113 23.14 -2.16 -10.40
C ILE A 113 24.09 -0.96 -10.62
N ALA A 114 23.71 0.24 -10.20
CA ALA A 114 24.56 1.42 -10.33
C ALA A 114 25.89 1.28 -9.56
N GLY A 115 25.86 0.79 -8.32
CA GLY A 115 27.05 0.53 -7.53
C GLY A 115 27.96 -0.55 -8.14
N ALA A 116 27.39 -1.64 -8.65
CA ALA A 116 28.14 -2.68 -9.34
C ALA A 116 28.80 -2.16 -10.61
N LEU A 117 28.11 -1.33 -11.39
CA LEU A 117 28.68 -0.72 -12.61
C LEU A 117 29.89 0.17 -12.31
N PHE A 118 29.91 0.90 -11.19
CA PHE A 118 31.11 1.61 -10.76
C PHE A 118 32.27 0.66 -10.38
N ILE A 119 31.98 -0.49 -9.76
CA ILE A 119 33.01 -1.51 -9.45
C ILE A 119 33.63 -2.08 -10.73
N PHE A 120 32.83 -2.26 -11.78
CA PHE A 120 33.27 -2.77 -13.08
C PHE A 120 33.85 -1.68 -14.01
N ASP A 121 34.18 -0.49 -13.49
CA ASP A 121 34.73 0.64 -14.25
C ASP A 121 33.84 1.07 -15.43
N MET A 122 32.51 1.03 -15.23
CA MET A 122 31.49 1.45 -16.20
C MET A 122 30.72 2.70 -15.72
N PRO A 123 31.39 3.85 -15.50
CA PRO A 123 30.79 5.01 -14.85
C PRO A 123 29.62 5.63 -15.65
N MET A 124 29.70 5.63 -16.98
CA MET A 124 28.61 6.15 -17.82
C MET A 124 27.34 5.32 -17.68
N ALA A 125 27.45 3.99 -17.63
CA ALA A 125 26.31 3.11 -17.42
C ALA A 125 25.74 3.29 -16.00
N ALA A 126 26.60 3.41 -14.99
CA ALA A 126 26.19 3.68 -13.61
C ALA A 126 25.40 4.99 -13.49
N LEU A 127 25.87 6.06 -14.14
CA LEU A 127 25.19 7.35 -14.19
C LEU A 127 23.85 7.28 -14.91
N ILE A 128 23.73 6.54 -16.02
CA ILE A 128 22.45 6.36 -16.71
C ILE A 128 21.42 5.71 -15.78
N VAL A 129 21.79 4.62 -15.11
CA VAL A 129 20.89 3.91 -14.17
C VAL A 129 20.54 4.80 -12.99
N GLY A 130 21.54 5.45 -12.38
CA GLY A 130 21.38 6.30 -11.21
C GLY A 130 20.55 7.55 -11.47
N LEU A 131 20.82 8.28 -12.57
CA LEU A 131 20.06 9.47 -12.94
C LEU A 131 18.62 9.13 -13.34
N SER A 132 18.41 7.99 -14.01
CA SER A 132 17.05 7.49 -14.28
C SER A 132 16.28 7.23 -12.98
N LEU A 133 16.95 6.62 -12.00
CA LEU A 133 16.37 6.40 -10.68
C LEU A 133 16.06 7.73 -9.95
N LEU A 134 16.98 8.70 -9.97
CA LEU A 134 16.74 10.02 -9.35
C LEU A 134 15.59 10.77 -10.02
N PHE A 135 15.47 10.68 -11.35
CA PHE A 135 14.36 11.26 -12.09
C PHE A 135 13.01 10.65 -11.67
N LEU A 136 12.93 9.33 -11.60
CA LEU A 136 11.72 8.64 -11.12
C LEU A 136 11.39 9.01 -9.67
N GLN A 137 12.40 9.14 -8.80
CA GLN A 137 12.18 9.58 -7.42
C GLN A 137 11.70 11.03 -7.34
N ALA A 138 12.22 11.93 -8.18
CA ALA A 138 11.75 13.31 -8.24
C ALA A 138 10.24 13.36 -8.57
N ILE A 139 9.77 12.56 -9.53
CA ILE A 139 8.34 12.47 -9.84
C ILE A 139 7.53 12.07 -8.60
N VAL A 140 7.97 11.04 -7.86
CA VAL A 140 7.30 10.61 -6.62
C VAL A 140 7.32 11.72 -5.57
N ILE A 141 8.45 12.39 -5.37
CA ILE A 141 8.62 13.45 -4.36
C ILE A 141 7.72 14.65 -4.67
N PHE A 142 7.55 15.03 -5.93
CA PHE A 142 6.77 16.21 -6.30
C PHE A 142 5.27 15.92 -6.49
N THR A 143 4.92 14.71 -6.95
CA THR A 143 3.56 14.43 -7.44
C THR A 143 2.88 13.24 -6.77
N HIS A 144 3.61 12.46 -5.96
CA HIS A 144 3.21 11.13 -5.51
C HIS A 144 2.97 10.11 -6.62
N PHE A 145 3.14 10.45 -7.90
CA PHE A 145 3.03 9.47 -8.96
C PHE A 145 4.22 8.51 -8.91
N CYS A 146 3.94 7.22 -8.77
CA CYS A 146 4.95 6.17 -8.78
C CYS A 146 4.71 5.27 -9.99
N THR A 147 5.61 5.34 -10.97
CA THR A 147 5.52 4.56 -12.22
C THR A 147 5.33 3.07 -11.95
N LEU A 148 6.05 2.50 -10.97
CA LEU A 148 5.91 1.08 -10.65
C LEU A 148 4.54 0.74 -10.04
N SER A 149 4.00 1.60 -9.18
CA SER A 149 2.65 1.38 -8.62
C SER A 149 1.57 1.50 -9.71
N TRP A 150 1.75 2.42 -10.66
CA TRP A 150 0.87 2.54 -11.83
C TRP A 150 0.97 1.32 -12.76
N MET A 151 2.19 0.84 -13.04
CA MET A 151 2.42 -0.39 -13.80
C MET A 151 1.79 -1.60 -13.11
N TYR A 152 1.94 -1.71 -11.78
CA TYR A 152 1.33 -2.76 -10.99
C TYR A 152 -0.20 -2.73 -11.08
N GLU A 153 -0.82 -1.56 -10.89
CA GLU A 153 -2.27 -1.42 -11.09
C GLU A 153 -2.68 -1.81 -12.52
N GLY A 154 -1.96 -1.34 -13.54
CA GLY A 154 -2.24 -1.65 -14.94
C GLY A 154 -2.18 -3.15 -15.22
N ALA A 155 -1.15 -3.83 -14.73
CA ALA A 155 -1.00 -5.28 -14.85
C ALA A 155 -2.14 -6.02 -14.13
N MET A 156 -2.48 -5.61 -12.90
CA MET A 156 -3.58 -6.22 -12.15
C MET A 156 -4.94 -6.00 -12.82
N ARG A 157 -5.17 -4.83 -13.44
CA ARG A 157 -6.38 -4.56 -14.24
C ARG A 157 -6.45 -5.44 -15.48
N ALA A 158 -5.33 -5.59 -16.21
CA ALA A 158 -5.26 -6.45 -17.38
C ALA A 158 -5.52 -7.92 -17.05
N LEU A 159 -5.13 -8.35 -15.84
CA LEU A 159 -5.40 -9.69 -15.32
C LEU A 159 -6.82 -9.86 -14.74
N GLY A 160 -7.65 -8.82 -14.72
CA GLY A 160 -8.98 -8.84 -14.07
C GLY A 160 -8.95 -8.84 -12.54
N LYS A 161 -7.76 -8.75 -11.94
CA LYS A 161 -7.53 -8.87 -10.49
C LYS A 161 -7.44 -7.52 -9.77
N TRP A 162 -7.86 -6.43 -10.40
CA TRP A 162 -7.85 -5.11 -9.76
C TRP A 162 -9.23 -4.75 -9.22
N HIS A 163 -9.40 -4.87 -7.91
CA HIS A 163 -10.65 -4.53 -7.24
C HIS A 163 -10.39 -3.44 -6.19
N LYS A 164 -11.04 -2.28 -6.34
CA LYS A 164 -11.01 -1.22 -5.34
C LYS A 164 -11.89 -1.62 -4.15
N PRO A 165 -11.48 -1.35 -2.90
CA PRO A 165 -12.38 -1.47 -1.77
C PRO A 165 -13.61 -0.56 -1.94
N VAL A 166 -14.76 -0.97 -1.41
CA VAL A 166 -16.00 -0.17 -1.39
C VAL A 166 -15.75 1.15 -0.68
N ASP A 167 -16.33 2.23 -1.18
CA ASP A 167 -16.18 3.57 -0.59
C ASP A 167 -16.60 3.58 0.90
N ILE A 168 -15.97 4.45 1.71
CA ILE A 168 -16.23 4.49 3.15
C ILE A 168 -17.69 4.87 3.44
N PHE A 169 -18.25 5.83 2.70
CA PHE A 169 -19.64 6.26 2.89
C PHE A 169 -20.62 5.18 2.48
N GLU A 170 -20.37 4.52 1.35
CA GLU A 170 -21.16 3.39 0.87
C GLU A 170 -21.11 2.21 1.86
N ALA A 171 -19.93 1.84 2.34
CA ALA A 171 -19.78 0.78 3.33
C ALA A 171 -20.54 1.09 4.64
N LYS A 172 -20.50 2.34 5.12
CA LYS A 172 -21.27 2.77 6.29
C LYS A 172 -22.78 2.68 6.05
N LEU A 173 -23.25 2.99 4.85
CA LEU A 173 -24.67 2.87 4.50
C LEU A 173 -25.09 1.39 4.51
N MET A 174 -24.32 0.53 3.87
CA MET A 174 -24.60 -0.92 3.84
C MET A 174 -24.62 -1.53 5.26
N LEU A 175 -23.70 -1.12 6.14
CA LEU A 175 -23.69 -1.55 7.55
C LEU A 175 -24.95 -1.11 8.31
N LYS A 176 -25.46 0.09 8.05
CA LYS A 176 -26.73 0.55 8.62
C LYS A 176 -27.93 -0.21 8.07
N ASP A 177 -27.86 -0.67 6.83
CA ASP A 177 -28.88 -1.48 6.18
C ASP A 177 -28.81 -2.98 6.59
N GLY A 178 -27.90 -3.34 7.50
CA GLY A 178 -27.81 -4.69 8.06
C GLY A 178 -26.98 -5.67 7.23
N VAL A 179 -26.09 -5.19 6.35
CA VAL A 179 -25.17 -6.05 5.59
C VAL A 179 -24.31 -6.91 6.54
N THR A 180 -24.07 -8.16 6.15
CA THR A 180 -23.21 -9.04 6.95
C THR A 180 -21.76 -8.62 6.81
N LEU A 181 -21.12 -8.29 7.93
CA LEU A 181 -19.69 -8.00 7.99
C LEU A 181 -18.92 -9.31 8.22
N VAL A 182 -18.01 -9.67 7.33
CA VAL A 182 -17.31 -10.97 7.35
C VAL A 182 -15.80 -10.78 7.46
N ASP A 183 -15.21 -11.36 8.50
CA ASP A 183 -13.76 -11.41 8.72
C ASP A 183 -13.20 -12.71 8.14
N VAL A 184 -12.39 -12.60 7.08
CA VAL A 184 -11.78 -13.77 6.43
C VAL A 184 -10.37 -14.10 6.95
N ARG A 185 -9.98 -13.55 8.11
CA ARG A 185 -8.76 -13.94 8.82
C ARG A 185 -8.92 -15.31 9.49
N SER A 186 -7.80 -15.88 9.93
CA SER A 186 -7.80 -17.12 10.70
C SER A 186 -8.54 -16.96 12.03
N GLN A 187 -9.09 -18.05 12.56
CA GLN A 187 -9.75 -18.07 13.87
C GLN A 187 -8.84 -17.52 14.99
N ASN A 188 -7.54 -17.82 14.91
CA ASN A 188 -6.54 -17.31 15.87
C ASN A 188 -6.35 -15.78 15.80
N GLU A 189 -6.43 -15.18 14.61
CA GLU A 189 -6.38 -13.72 14.47
C GLU A 189 -7.67 -13.08 14.97
N PHE A 190 -8.82 -13.70 14.70
CA PHE A 190 -10.13 -13.23 15.16
C PHE A 190 -10.25 -13.28 16.68
N ALA A 191 -9.79 -14.37 17.31
CA ALA A 191 -9.80 -14.53 18.76
C ALA A 191 -8.87 -13.53 19.50
N LYS A 192 -7.84 -13.01 18.82
CA LYS A 192 -6.90 -12.04 19.39
C LYS A 192 -7.43 -10.61 19.37
N ASP A 193 -8.07 -10.22 18.28
CA ASP A 193 -8.73 -8.91 18.10
C ASP A 193 -9.75 -9.05 16.97
N SER A 194 -10.99 -8.65 17.21
CA SER A 194 -12.10 -8.74 16.26
C SER A 194 -12.87 -7.41 16.20
N ILE A 195 -13.86 -7.36 15.31
CA ILE A 195 -14.81 -6.26 15.22
C ILE A 195 -16.16 -6.80 15.68
N ASP A 196 -16.82 -6.11 16.60
CA ASP A 196 -18.13 -6.51 17.10
C ASP A 196 -19.14 -6.63 15.95
N GLY A 197 -19.90 -7.73 15.96
CA GLY A 197 -20.86 -8.05 14.90
C GLY A 197 -20.25 -8.65 13.62
N ALA A 198 -18.92 -8.78 13.52
CA ALA A 198 -18.29 -9.48 12.39
C ALA A 198 -18.41 -11.00 12.53
N LEU A 199 -18.80 -11.67 11.45
CA LEU A 199 -18.81 -13.12 11.31
C LEU A 199 -17.42 -13.60 10.83
N ASN A 200 -16.76 -14.49 11.58
CA ASN A 200 -15.48 -15.05 11.14
C ASN A 200 -15.69 -16.25 10.21
N LEU A 201 -15.29 -16.12 8.94
CA LEU A 201 -15.27 -17.19 7.95
C LEU A 201 -13.90 -17.17 7.27
N PRO A 202 -12.90 -17.89 7.80
CA PRO A 202 -11.55 -17.90 7.26
C PRO A 202 -11.53 -18.17 5.75
N LEU A 203 -10.61 -17.52 5.02
CA LEU A 203 -10.47 -17.67 3.57
C LEU A 203 -10.43 -19.14 3.11
N GLU A 204 -9.76 -19.98 3.88
CA GLU A 204 -9.60 -21.41 3.62
C GLU A 204 -10.91 -22.20 3.75
N ASP A 205 -11.82 -21.75 4.62
CA ASP A 205 -13.09 -22.41 4.94
C ASP A 205 -14.29 -21.86 4.15
N LEU A 206 -14.08 -20.84 3.31
CA LEU A 206 -15.18 -20.16 2.59
C LEU A 206 -16.03 -21.10 1.74
N GLU A 207 -15.41 -22.08 1.08
CA GLU A 207 -16.12 -23.04 0.22
C GLU A 207 -17.16 -23.84 1.00
N GLN A 208 -16.84 -24.21 2.24
CA GLN A 208 -17.73 -24.97 3.11
C GLN A 208 -18.94 -24.14 3.57
N HIS A 209 -18.83 -22.81 3.47
CA HIS A 209 -19.82 -21.86 3.95
C HIS A 209 -20.49 -21.06 2.83
N ILE A 210 -20.38 -21.50 1.57
CA ILE A 210 -20.94 -20.83 0.37
C ILE A 210 -22.42 -20.44 0.54
N GLU A 211 -23.22 -21.32 1.15
CA GLU A 211 -24.65 -21.08 1.36
C GLU A 211 -24.94 -19.87 2.26
N THR A 212 -24.02 -19.51 3.15
CA THR A 212 -24.12 -18.31 4.00
C THR A 212 -24.08 -17.03 3.15
N PHE A 213 -23.34 -17.05 2.05
CA PHE A 213 -23.10 -15.89 1.19
C PHE A 213 -24.17 -15.69 0.12
N LYS A 214 -24.98 -16.72 -0.18
CA LYS A 214 -26.01 -16.65 -1.23
C LYS A 214 -27.24 -15.81 -0.87
N LYS A 215 -27.47 -15.57 0.42
CA LYS A 215 -28.72 -14.96 0.92
C LYS A 215 -28.59 -13.46 1.13
N ASP A 216 -27.42 -13.00 1.54
CA ASP A 216 -27.22 -11.64 2.02
C ASP A 216 -26.02 -10.98 1.37
N LYS A 217 -26.13 -9.66 1.21
CA LYS A 217 -24.98 -8.82 0.86
C LYS A 217 -23.91 -8.98 1.94
N CYS A 218 -22.65 -9.10 1.54
CA CYS A 218 -21.55 -9.26 2.49
C CYS A 218 -20.42 -8.25 2.25
N LEU A 219 -19.92 -7.66 3.34
CA LEU A 219 -18.69 -6.86 3.36
C LEU A 219 -17.54 -7.70 3.93
N LEU A 220 -16.54 -8.02 3.09
CA LEU A 220 -15.40 -8.84 3.49
C LEU A 220 -14.21 -7.97 3.88
N PHE A 221 -13.55 -8.29 4.99
CA PHE A 221 -12.26 -7.69 5.36
C PHE A 221 -11.29 -8.75 5.86
N CYS A 222 -10.00 -8.41 5.88
CA CYS A 222 -8.96 -9.25 6.46
C CYS A 222 -7.86 -8.41 7.08
N ASN A 223 -6.68 -8.97 7.40
CA ASN A 223 -5.61 -8.17 8.02
C ASN A 223 -5.01 -7.08 7.12
N SER A 224 -4.90 -7.33 5.80
CA SER A 224 -4.18 -6.44 4.86
C SER A 224 -4.95 -6.09 3.59
N GLY A 225 -6.21 -6.53 3.47
CA GLY A 225 -7.03 -6.43 2.25
C GLY A 225 -6.79 -7.53 1.20
N THR A 226 -5.66 -8.26 1.27
CA THR A 226 -5.31 -9.28 0.28
C THR A 226 -6.23 -10.51 0.34
N ARG A 227 -6.49 -11.04 1.55
CA ARG A 227 -7.33 -12.24 1.70
C ARG A 227 -8.80 -11.96 1.42
N SER A 228 -9.32 -10.80 1.81
CA SER A 228 -10.70 -10.38 1.51
C SER A 228 -10.92 -10.14 0.03
N HIS A 229 -9.89 -9.71 -0.69
CA HIS A 229 -9.91 -9.67 -2.15
C HIS A 229 -9.99 -11.07 -2.77
N ILE A 230 -9.10 -12.00 -2.36
CA ILE A 230 -9.13 -13.38 -2.86
C ILE A 230 -10.48 -14.05 -2.53
N ALA A 231 -11.00 -13.80 -1.33
CA ALA A 231 -12.32 -14.27 -0.91
C ALA A 231 -13.44 -13.75 -1.84
N ALA A 232 -13.43 -12.46 -2.17
CA ALA A 232 -14.41 -11.86 -3.05
C ALA A 232 -14.35 -12.43 -4.48
N GLU A 233 -13.14 -12.66 -5.02
CA GLU A 233 -12.99 -13.30 -6.34
C GLU A 233 -13.52 -14.74 -6.33
N LYS A 234 -13.13 -15.51 -5.32
CA LYS A 234 -13.56 -16.89 -5.15
C LYS A 234 -15.08 -17.01 -5.04
N LEU A 235 -15.73 -16.16 -4.24
CA LEU A 235 -17.18 -16.18 -4.10
C LEU A 235 -17.91 -15.76 -5.39
N LYS A 236 -17.35 -14.85 -6.18
CA LYS A 236 -17.87 -14.51 -7.51
C LYS A 236 -17.77 -15.68 -8.49
N GLU A 237 -16.70 -16.47 -8.45
CA GLU A 237 -16.58 -17.70 -9.25
C GLU A 237 -17.68 -18.72 -8.92
N PHE A 238 -18.17 -18.72 -7.67
CA PHE A 238 -19.33 -19.51 -7.23
C PHE A 238 -20.70 -18.86 -7.54
N GLY A 239 -20.73 -17.76 -8.31
CA GLY A 239 -21.96 -17.07 -8.71
C GLY A 239 -22.57 -16.18 -7.62
N ILE A 240 -21.76 -15.71 -6.66
CA ILE A 240 -22.21 -14.81 -5.59
C ILE A 240 -21.74 -13.38 -5.90
N ASP A 241 -22.65 -12.56 -6.40
CA ASP A 241 -22.33 -11.22 -6.92
C ASP A 241 -22.36 -10.10 -5.87
N GLU A 242 -23.16 -10.25 -4.81
CA GLU A 242 -23.35 -9.23 -3.76
C GLU A 242 -22.25 -9.27 -2.68
N ILE A 243 -21.00 -9.43 -3.12
CA ILE A 243 -19.80 -9.51 -2.28
C ILE A 243 -18.91 -8.30 -2.49
N TYR A 244 -18.63 -7.61 -1.39
CA TYR A 244 -17.99 -6.32 -1.39
C TYR A 244 -16.71 -6.34 -0.55
N ASN A 245 -15.59 -5.91 -1.13
CA ASN A 245 -14.32 -5.86 -0.39
C ASN A 245 -14.26 -4.58 0.46
N LEU A 246 -14.21 -4.75 1.78
CA LEU A 246 -14.02 -3.67 2.74
C LEU A 246 -12.53 -3.41 3.05
N GLY A 247 -11.59 -4.24 2.60
CA GLY A 247 -10.15 -4.01 2.73
C GLY A 247 -9.52 -4.57 4.01
N ASP A 248 -8.64 -3.81 4.65
CA ASP A 248 -7.89 -4.26 5.84
C ASP A 248 -8.61 -4.04 7.18
N PHE A 249 -8.14 -4.73 8.22
CA PHE A 249 -8.75 -4.81 9.54
C PHE A 249 -8.87 -3.43 10.19
N SER A 250 -7.82 -2.60 10.08
CA SER A 250 -7.85 -1.25 10.64
C SER A 250 -8.89 -0.38 9.93
N ARG A 251 -9.06 -0.54 8.61
CA ARG A 251 -10.09 0.14 7.83
C ARG A 251 -11.49 -0.29 8.25
N ALA A 252 -11.73 -1.59 8.36
CA ALA A 252 -13.02 -2.11 8.80
C ALA A 252 -13.36 -1.61 10.21
N LYS A 253 -12.38 -1.63 11.13
CA LYS A 253 -12.54 -1.15 12.51
C LYS A 253 -12.86 0.34 12.59
N SER A 254 -12.27 1.18 11.73
CA SER A 254 -12.60 2.62 11.68
C SER A 254 -13.97 2.91 11.05
N ILE A 255 -14.46 2.03 10.18
CA ILE A 255 -15.79 2.15 9.56
C ILE A 255 -16.88 1.79 10.57
N VAL A 256 -16.68 0.73 11.37
CA VAL A 256 -17.65 0.21 12.36
C VAL A 256 -17.58 0.96 13.69
N GLY A 257 -16.38 1.29 14.16
CA GLY A 257 -16.14 1.92 15.48
C GLY A 257 -16.34 3.44 15.52
N VAL A 258 -17.11 4.00 14.58
CA VAL A 258 -17.49 5.43 14.52
C VAL A 258 -18.99 5.55 14.31
#